data_AF-A0A2S9TR98-F1
#
_entry.id   AF-A0A2S9TR98-F1
#
_cell.length_a   1.000
_cell.length_b   1.000
_cell.length_c   1.000
_cell.angle_alpha   90.00
_cell.angle_beta   90.00
_cell.angle_gamma   90.00
#
_symmetry.space_group_name_H-M   'P 1'
#
loop_
_entity.id
_entity.type
_entity.pdbx_description
1 polymer ?
#
loop_
_entity_poly.entity_id
_entity_poly.type
_entity_poly.pdbx_seq_one_letter_code
_entity_poly.pdbx_strand_id
1 'polypeptide(L)'
;MENKICITLDVDWANDAILKYCIDLLEKYNLKATLFATHDSKLLKELDNSKFEIGLHPNFNNSNYDFEKPIKELKDIYPEAVGARSHSLFVSSNILQNYKKYGMKYESNNFLYLHPNLQVTKRFESFDSIPFFWSDDKIIELEREERNTYLGVKGLKVYNFHPIHIFLNTPTEKYYLENKHNYQNDKELKKNRFEGFGVGTYFENILKEINKQKLDTYLMKDLINE
;
A
#
# COMPACT_ATOMS: atom_id res chain seq x y z
N MET A 1 14.28 1.46 -16.30
CA MET A 1 13.16 1.11 -15.39
C MET A 1 12.93 -0.40 -15.16
N GLU A 2 13.55 -1.33 -15.91
CA GLU A 2 13.30 -2.78 -15.73
C GLU A 2 13.72 -3.24 -14.31
N ASN A 3 12.77 -3.79 -13.53
CA ASN A 3 12.97 -4.41 -12.22
C ASN A 3 12.96 -3.53 -10.95
N LYS A 4 12.37 -2.32 -10.99
CA LYS A 4 12.14 -1.54 -9.75
C LYS A 4 11.17 -2.28 -8.80
N ILE A 5 11.42 -2.15 -7.49
CA ILE A 5 10.60 -2.71 -6.41
C ILE A 5 10.02 -1.57 -5.58
N CYS A 6 8.71 -1.59 -5.36
CA CYS A 6 8.01 -0.64 -4.50
C CYS A 6 7.24 -1.42 -3.45
N ILE A 7 7.46 -1.07 -2.18
CA ILE A 7 6.64 -1.55 -1.07
C ILE A 7 5.58 -0.47 -0.81
N THR A 8 4.31 -0.84 -0.90
CA THR A 8 3.20 0.07 -0.65
C THR A 8 2.30 -0.43 0.46
N LEU A 9 1.78 0.48 1.26
CA LEU A 9 0.86 0.17 2.35
C LEU A 9 -0.43 0.98 2.18
N ASP A 10 -1.55 0.30 2.02
CA ASP A 10 -2.87 0.92 2.10
C ASP A 10 -3.24 1.02 3.59
N VAL A 11 -3.28 2.26 4.12
CA VAL A 11 -3.35 2.50 5.57
C VAL A 11 -4.64 1.96 6.19
N ASP A 12 -5.75 2.01 5.45
CA ASP A 12 -7.03 1.37 5.83
C ASP A 12 -7.51 1.64 7.27
N TRP A 13 -7.36 2.89 7.71
CA TRP A 13 -7.74 3.38 9.03
C TRP A 13 -7.04 2.68 10.20
N ALA A 14 -5.87 2.06 9.96
CA ALA A 14 -4.99 1.58 11.01
C ALA A 14 -4.54 2.74 11.90
N ASN A 15 -4.59 2.54 13.22
CA ASN A 15 -4.11 3.53 14.18
C ASN A 15 -2.59 3.68 14.13
N ASP A 16 -2.08 4.77 14.73
CA ASP A 16 -0.65 5.09 14.73
C ASP A 16 0.22 3.99 15.35
N ALA A 17 -0.26 3.20 16.32
CA ALA A 17 0.51 2.11 16.92
C ALA A 17 0.74 0.94 15.93
N ILE A 18 -0.31 0.57 15.19
CA ILE A 18 -0.25 -0.46 14.14
C ILE A 18 0.63 0.02 12.98
N LEU A 19 0.46 1.28 12.57
CA LEU A 19 1.29 1.89 11.52
C LEU A 19 2.77 1.93 11.94
N LYS A 20 3.05 2.37 13.17
CA LYS A 20 4.41 2.46 13.70
C LYS A 20 5.14 1.13 13.68
N TYR A 21 4.46 0.03 13.99
CA TYR A 21 5.03 -1.31 13.89
C TYR A 21 5.52 -1.64 12.47
N CYS A 22 4.74 -1.28 11.45
CA CYS A 22 5.11 -1.53 10.05
C CYS A 22 6.25 -0.62 9.60
N ILE A 23 6.22 0.65 9.99
CA ILE A 23 7.27 1.64 9.71
C ILE A 23 8.59 1.20 10.35
N ASP A 24 8.57 0.75 11.61
CA ASP A 24 9.77 0.25 12.31
C ASP A 24 10.42 -0.93 11.61
N LEU A 25 9.62 -1.82 11.01
CA LEU A 25 10.14 -2.91 10.19
C LEU A 25 10.84 -2.37 8.93
N LEU A 26 10.23 -1.41 8.22
CA LEU A 26 10.84 -0.79 7.03
C LEU A 26 12.12 -0.03 7.36
N GLU A 27 12.13 0.75 8.44
CA GLU A 27 13.30 1.49 8.91
C GLU A 27 14.44 0.58 9.33
N LYS A 28 14.14 -0.53 10.03
CA LYS A 28 15.12 -1.55 10.42
C LYS A 28 15.89 -2.10 9.22
N TYR A 29 15.26 -2.22 8.06
CA TYR A 29 15.89 -2.67 6.82
C TYR A 29 16.34 -1.52 5.90
N ASN A 30 16.18 -0.26 6.34
CA ASN A 30 16.49 0.96 5.57
C ASN A 30 15.84 0.98 4.18
N LEU A 31 14.58 0.55 4.10
CA LEU A 31 13.82 0.48 2.85
C LEU A 31 12.90 1.68 2.67
N LYS A 32 12.69 2.06 1.41
CA LYS A 32 11.72 3.07 1.02
C LYS A 32 10.34 2.46 0.81
N ALA A 33 9.29 3.20 1.13
CA ALA A 33 7.91 2.76 0.93
C ALA A 33 6.95 3.92 0.67
N THR A 34 5.83 3.62 0.01
CA THR A 34 4.72 4.58 -0.18
C THR A 34 3.52 4.15 0.66
N LEU A 35 3.00 5.03 1.51
CA LEU A 35 1.82 4.79 2.34
C LEU A 35 0.64 5.58 1.76
N PHE A 36 -0.44 4.90 1.42
CA PHE A 36 -1.67 5.53 0.95
C PHE A 36 -2.58 5.82 2.16
N ALA A 37 -2.70 7.11 2.51
CA ALA A 37 -3.36 7.58 3.72
C ALA A 37 -4.90 7.64 3.58
N THR A 38 -5.60 7.16 4.60
CA THR A 38 -7.08 7.13 4.68
C THR A 38 -7.68 8.17 5.62
N HIS A 39 -6.88 8.79 6.46
CA HIS A 39 -7.30 9.71 7.52
C HIS A 39 -6.12 10.57 7.99
N ASP A 40 -6.39 11.57 8.83
CA ASP A 40 -5.33 12.35 9.48
C ASP A 40 -4.58 11.50 10.52
N SER A 41 -3.28 11.31 10.30
CA SER A 41 -2.36 10.66 11.21
C SER A 41 -1.18 11.59 11.48
N LYS A 42 -0.90 11.80 12.78
CA LYS A 42 0.28 12.54 13.23
C LYS A 42 1.55 11.82 12.81
N LEU A 43 1.59 10.50 12.97
CA LEU A 43 2.73 9.68 12.58
C LEU A 43 3.09 9.85 11.10
N LEU A 44 2.10 9.77 10.19
CA LEU A 44 2.36 9.92 8.75
C LEU A 44 2.94 11.28 8.38
N LYS A 45 2.53 12.35 9.08
CA LYS A 45 3.01 13.73 8.85
C LYS A 45 4.45 13.95 9.32
N GLU A 46 4.95 13.09 10.21
CA GLU A 46 6.30 13.20 10.80
C GLU A 46 7.34 12.32 10.11
N LEU A 47 6.95 11.51 9.11
CA LEU A 47 7.86 10.61 8.40
C LEU A 47 8.89 11.36 7.53
N ASP A 48 10.09 10.80 7.44
CA ASP A 48 11.16 11.26 6.55
C ASP A 48 10.73 11.09 5.08
N ASN A 49 10.45 12.21 4.41
CA ASN A 49 9.94 12.25 3.04
C ASN A 49 10.93 11.74 1.95
N SER A 50 12.19 11.51 2.33
CA SER A 50 13.22 10.89 1.49
C SER A 50 13.14 9.35 1.49
N LYS A 51 12.52 8.79 2.53
CA LYS A 51 12.30 7.34 2.72
C LYS A 51 10.84 6.92 2.57
N PHE A 52 9.92 7.81 2.90
CA PHE A 52 8.49 7.52 2.86
C PHE A 52 7.75 8.53 2.00
N GLU A 53 6.91 8.04 1.11
CA GLU A 53 5.96 8.86 0.38
C GLU A 53 4.57 8.69 0.99
N ILE A 54 3.83 9.79 1.10
CA ILE A 54 2.41 9.76 1.45
C ILE A 54 1.58 9.99 0.18
N GLY A 55 0.84 8.96 -0.22
CA GLY A 55 -0.21 9.03 -1.24
C GLY A 55 -1.59 9.09 -0.60
N LEU A 56 -2.64 9.28 -1.39
CA LEU A 56 -4.03 9.30 -0.94
C LEU A 56 -4.71 7.93 -1.10
N HIS A 57 -5.51 7.53 -0.11
CA HIS A 57 -6.38 6.35 -0.15
C HIS A 57 -7.86 6.69 0.02
N PRO A 58 -8.47 7.41 -0.96
CA PRO A 58 -9.86 7.83 -0.85
C PRO A 58 -10.82 6.64 -0.93
N ASN A 59 -11.90 6.70 -0.15
CA ASN A 59 -12.97 5.70 -0.16
C ASN A 59 -14.19 6.23 -0.92
N PHE A 60 -14.53 5.55 -2.02
CA PHE A 60 -15.68 5.88 -2.86
C PHE A 60 -16.89 4.97 -2.67
N ASN A 61 -16.80 3.90 -1.88
CA ASN A 61 -17.84 2.85 -1.79
C ASN A 61 -19.21 3.39 -1.35
N ASN A 62 -19.24 4.45 -0.54
CA ASN A 62 -20.46 5.10 -0.07
C ASN A 62 -20.49 6.60 -0.44
N SER A 63 -19.84 6.96 -1.55
CA SER A 63 -19.71 8.35 -1.99
C SER A 63 -21.00 8.95 -2.57
N ASN A 64 -22.02 8.14 -2.88
CA ASN A 64 -23.24 8.59 -3.56
C ASN A 64 -22.95 9.40 -4.84
N TYR A 65 -21.97 8.96 -5.63
CA TYR A 65 -21.46 9.61 -6.85
C TYR A 65 -20.71 10.94 -6.61
N ASP A 66 -20.48 11.35 -5.36
CA ASP A 66 -19.55 12.42 -5.03
C ASP A 66 -18.11 11.89 -5.03
N PHE A 67 -17.52 11.86 -6.22
CA PHE A 67 -16.13 11.43 -6.42
C PHE A 67 -15.11 12.53 -6.12
N GLU A 68 -15.55 13.73 -5.71
CA GLU A 68 -14.65 14.85 -5.47
C GLU A 68 -14.31 14.96 -3.99
N LYS A 69 -15.32 14.90 -3.12
CA LYS A 69 -15.18 15.11 -1.69
C LYS A 69 -14.15 14.18 -1.03
N PRO A 70 -14.14 12.85 -1.25
CA PRO A 70 -13.14 11.98 -0.61
C PRO A 70 -11.69 12.33 -1.00
N ILE A 71 -11.47 12.82 -2.23
CA ILE A 71 -10.15 13.25 -2.69
C ILE A 71 -9.78 14.57 -2.02
N LYS A 72 -10.71 15.54 -2.04
CA LYS A 72 -10.51 16.87 -1.46
C LYS A 72 -10.17 16.78 0.02
N GLU A 73 -10.94 16.02 0.80
CA GLU A 73 -10.74 15.89 2.24
C GLU A 73 -9.35 15.34 2.59
N LEU A 74 -8.89 14.32 1.88
CA LEU A 74 -7.54 13.78 2.08
C LEU A 74 -6.45 14.72 1.56
N LYS A 75 -6.70 15.42 0.45
CA LYS A 75 -5.76 16.40 -0.11
C LYS A 75 -5.57 17.61 0.81
N ASP A 76 -6.64 18.05 1.50
CA ASP A 76 -6.58 19.12 2.50
C ASP A 76 -5.68 18.70 3.70
N ILE A 77 -5.65 17.40 4.05
CA ILE A 77 -4.79 16.85 5.11
C ILE A 77 -3.35 16.66 4.61
N TYR A 78 -3.18 16.17 3.38
CA TYR A 78 -1.89 15.83 2.76
C TYR A 78 -1.68 16.61 1.45
N PRO A 79 -1.42 17.93 1.53
CA PRO A 79 -1.33 18.81 0.35
C PRO A 79 -0.17 18.47 -0.58
N GLU A 80 0.87 17.78 -0.10
CA GLU A 80 2.04 17.38 -0.90
C GLU A 80 1.86 16.03 -1.63
N ALA A 81 0.78 15.30 -1.36
CA ALA A 81 0.55 14.01 -2.02
C ALA A 81 0.41 14.18 -3.54
N VAL A 82 1.09 13.34 -4.32
CA VAL A 82 1.04 13.36 -5.79
C VAL A 82 0.51 12.05 -6.38
N GLY A 83 0.13 11.12 -5.54
CA GLY A 83 -0.31 9.78 -5.93
C GLY A 83 -1.54 9.34 -5.17
N ALA A 84 -2.33 8.46 -5.79
CA ALA A 84 -3.48 7.87 -5.13
C ALA A 84 -3.67 6.40 -5.49
N ARG A 85 -4.19 5.62 -4.55
CA ARG A 85 -4.84 4.33 -4.80
C ARG A 85 -6.18 4.41 -4.12
N SER A 86 -7.27 4.16 -4.83
CA SER A 86 -8.60 4.19 -4.23
C SER A 86 -8.82 2.96 -3.37
N HIS A 87 -9.51 3.12 -2.24
CA HIS A 87 -9.99 1.98 -1.47
C HIS A 87 -10.89 1.09 -2.33
N SER A 88 -10.77 -0.23 -2.17
CA SER A 88 -11.42 -1.25 -3.00
C SER A 88 -11.13 -1.13 -4.50
N LEU A 89 -10.05 -0.45 -4.89
CA LEU A 89 -9.63 -0.21 -6.27
C LEU A 89 -10.71 0.50 -7.12
N PHE A 90 -11.61 1.23 -6.47
CA PHE A 90 -12.71 1.91 -7.14
C PHE A 90 -12.16 2.97 -8.09
N VAL A 91 -12.42 2.80 -9.40
CA VAL A 91 -11.90 3.70 -10.44
C VAL A 91 -12.95 3.95 -11.52
N SER A 92 -13.00 5.19 -12.00
CA SER A 92 -13.81 5.62 -13.13
C SER A 92 -13.15 6.83 -13.79
N SER A 93 -13.51 7.14 -15.04
CA SER A 93 -12.99 8.33 -15.72
C SER A 93 -13.25 9.63 -14.93
N ASN A 94 -14.38 9.73 -14.22
CA ASN A 94 -14.70 10.88 -13.37
C ASN A 94 -13.73 11.01 -12.19
N ILE A 95 -13.41 9.90 -11.53
CA ILE A 95 -12.41 9.86 -10.45
C ILE A 95 -11.05 10.29 -10.96
N LEU A 96 -10.63 9.80 -12.13
CA LEU A 96 -9.33 10.17 -12.68
C LEU A 96 -9.23 11.66 -13.05
N GLN A 97 -10.32 12.25 -13.56
CA GLN A 97 -10.37 13.71 -13.79
C GLN A 97 -10.27 14.48 -12.47
N ASN A 98 -10.93 14.01 -11.41
CA ASN A 98 -10.78 14.62 -10.09
C ASN A 98 -9.35 14.47 -9.55
N TYR A 99 -8.71 13.32 -9.70
CA TYR A 99 -7.30 13.18 -9.34
C TYR A 99 -6.42 14.22 -10.03
N LYS A 100 -6.59 14.42 -11.34
CA LYS A 100 -5.88 15.48 -12.08
C LYS A 100 -6.21 16.88 -11.57
N LYS A 101 -7.50 17.18 -11.32
CA LYS A 101 -7.97 18.45 -10.76
C LYS A 101 -7.29 18.78 -9.42
N TYR A 102 -7.02 17.77 -8.60
CA TYR A 102 -6.36 17.90 -7.29
C TYR A 102 -4.84 17.70 -7.34
N GLY A 103 -4.22 17.78 -8.51
CA GLY A 103 -2.77 17.77 -8.67
C GLY A 103 -2.11 16.41 -8.49
N MET A 104 -2.87 15.31 -8.49
CA MET A 104 -2.29 13.97 -8.55
C MET A 104 -1.60 13.79 -9.92
N LYS A 105 -0.48 13.08 -9.90
CA LYS A 105 0.34 12.74 -11.06
C LYS A 105 0.18 11.28 -11.47
N TYR A 106 -0.15 10.41 -10.51
CA TYR A 106 -0.36 8.99 -10.77
C TYR A 106 -1.49 8.37 -9.96
N GLU A 107 -1.97 7.22 -10.44
CA GLU A 107 -2.83 6.32 -9.69
C GLU A 107 -2.29 4.88 -9.68
N SER A 108 -2.68 4.08 -8.68
CA SER A 108 -2.26 2.67 -8.55
C SER A 108 -3.44 1.72 -8.28
N ASN A 109 -4.51 1.79 -9.09
CA ASN A 109 -5.73 0.97 -8.92
C ASN A 109 -5.74 -0.34 -9.72
N ASN A 110 -4.81 -0.54 -10.65
CA ASN A 110 -4.79 -1.74 -11.49
C ASN A 110 -4.00 -2.86 -10.80
N PHE A 111 -4.72 -3.85 -10.28
CA PHE A 111 -4.13 -5.08 -9.77
C PHE A 111 -3.97 -6.11 -10.88
N LEU A 112 -2.74 -6.57 -11.12
CA LEU A 112 -2.39 -7.56 -12.15
C LEU A 112 -1.56 -8.70 -11.53
N TYR A 113 -2.26 -9.68 -10.96
CA TYR A 113 -1.68 -10.76 -10.16
C TYR A 113 -0.47 -11.45 -10.82
N LEU A 114 0.71 -11.27 -10.22
CA LEU A 114 2.01 -11.81 -10.62
C LEU A 114 2.37 -11.59 -12.09
N HIS A 115 1.79 -10.58 -12.73
CA HIS A 115 1.98 -10.33 -14.15
C HIS A 115 3.45 -9.95 -14.42
N PRO A 116 4.15 -10.63 -15.34
CA PRO A 116 5.54 -10.31 -15.65
C PRO A 116 5.62 -9.07 -16.55
N ASN A 117 6.78 -8.43 -16.59
CA ASN A 117 7.09 -7.29 -17.44
C ASN A 117 6.16 -6.07 -17.23
N LEU A 118 5.58 -5.91 -16.03
CA LEU A 118 4.81 -4.72 -15.73
C LEU A 118 5.67 -3.46 -15.84
N GLN A 119 5.04 -2.38 -16.28
CA GLN A 119 5.64 -1.07 -16.47
C GLN A 119 4.63 -0.01 -16.03
N VAL A 120 5.14 1.17 -15.71
CA VAL A 120 4.28 2.36 -15.62
C VAL A 120 3.66 2.58 -17.00
N THR A 121 2.35 2.82 -17.04
CA THR A 121 1.62 3.15 -18.27
C THR A 121 0.89 4.47 -18.11
N LYS A 122 0.33 5.00 -19.20
CA LYS A 122 -0.40 6.27 -19.20
C LYS A 122 -1.91 5.98 -19.12
N ARG A 123 -2.63 6.65 -18.21
CA ARG A 123 -4.10 6.79 -18.33
C ARG A 123 -4.45 7.91 -19.31
N PHE A 124 -3.67 8.99 -19.28
CA PHE A 124 -3.74 10.16 -20.15
C PHE A 124 -2.32 10.67 -20.41
N GLU A 125 -2.15 11.60 -21.35
CA GLU A 125 -0.83 12.16 -21.74
C GLU A 125 0.02 12.61 -20.54
N SER A 126 -0.61 13.19 -19.50
CA SER A 126 0.05 13.73 -18.32
C SER A 126 -0.32 13.02 -17.00
N PHE A 127 -0.79 11.77 -17.04
CA PHE A 127 -1.24 11.06 -15.83
C PHE A 127 -0.93 9.57 -15.91
N ASP A 128 -0.12 9.10 -14.98
CA ASP A 128 0.43 7.75 -14.96
C ASP A 128 -0.47 6.76 -14.21
N SER A 129 -0.48 5.53 -14.68
CA SER A 129 -0.98 4.35 -13.99
C SER A 129 0.19 3.49 -13.59
N ILE A 130 0.32 3.21 -12.30
CA ILE A 130 1.33 2.34 -11.74
C ILE A 130 0.63 1.05 -11.27
N PRO A 131 0.58 -0.01 -12.09
CA PRO A 131 -0.05 -1.25 -11.70
C PRO A 131 0.72 -1.92 -10.56
N PHE A 132 0.01 -2.68 -9.73
CA PHE A 132 0.60 -3.51 -8.69
C PHE A 132 0.27 -4.98 -8.93
N PHE A 133 1.17 -5.86 -8.52
CA PHE A 133 1.17 -7.25 -8.98
C PHE A 133 0.96 -8.27 -7.85
N TRP A 134 1.05 -7.82 -6.60
CA TRP A 134 0.89 -8.65 -5.42
C TRP A 134 0.17 -7.85 -4.35
N SER A 135 -0.73 -8.51 -3.61
CA SER A 135 -1.50 -7.92 -2.52
C SER A 135 -1.79 -8.95 -1.44
N ASP A 136 -1.69 -8.57 -0.17
CA ASP A 136 -1.91 -9.50 0.95
C ASP A 136 -3.37 -9.94 1.09
N ASP A 137 -4.32 -9.04 0.90
CA ASP A 137 -5.75 -9.32 0.83
C ASP A 137 -6.07 -10.39 -0.23
N LYS A 138 -5.39 -10.38 -1.39
CA LYS A 138 -5.57 -11.40 -2.43
C LYS A 138 -5.04 -12.76 -1.99
N ILE A 139 -3.91 -12.80 -1.30
CA ILE A 139 -3.36 -14.06 -0.78
C ILE A 139 -4.27 -14.63 0.31
N ILE A 140 -4.83 -13.76 1.15
CA ILE A 140 -5.84 -14.12 2.15
C ILE A 140 -7.12 -14.66 1.48
N GLU A 141 -7.64 -13.96 0.46
CA GLU A 141 -8.84 -14.36 -0.32
C GLU A 141 -8.65 -15.72 -0.99
N LEU A 142 -7.46 -15.99 -1.51
CA LEU A 142 -7.14 -17.27 -2.16
C LEU A 142 -6.88 -18.41 -1.16
N GLU A 143 -6.85 -18.14 0.15
CA GLU A 143 -6.48 -19.08 1.22
C GLU A 143 -5.16 -19.81 0.94
N ARG A 144 -4.17 -19.09 0.42
CA ARG A 144 -2.86 -19.67 0.04
C ARG A 144 -1.78 -19.29 1.03
N GLU A 145 -1.01 -20.29 1.45
CA GLU A 145 0.25 -20.05 2.12
C GLU A 145 1.34 -19.73 1.07
N GLU A 146 1.51 -18.45 0.76
CA GLU A 146 2.49 -17.99 -0.22
C GLU A 146 3.85 -17.75 0.43
N ARG A 147 4.89 -18.46 -0.01
CA ARG A 147 6.26 -18.33 0.51
C ARG A 147 7.24 -17.72 -0.48
N ASN A 148 6.87 -17.65 -1.76
CA ASN A 148 7.72 -17.05 -2.76
C ASN A 148 7.63 -15.52 -2.65
N THR A 149 8.77 -14.85 -2.55
CA THR A 149 8.81 -13.39 -2.48
C THR A 149 8.56 -12.74 -3.84
N TYR A 150 8.69 -13.48 -4.95
CA TYR A 150 8.52 -13.00 -6.33
C TYR A 150 9.46 -11.86 -6.76
N LEU A 151 10.54 -11.59 -6.01
CA LEU A 151 11.51 -10.54 -6.32
C LEU A 151 12.19 -10.75 -7.69
N GLY A 152 12.32 -12.01 -8.13
CA GLY A 152 12.91 -12.41 -9.41
C GLY A 152 11.99 -12.27 -10.63
N VAL A 153 10.70 -11.94 -10.45
CA VAL A 153 9.78 -11.70 -11.58
C VAL A 153 10.28 -10.48 -12.36
N LYS A 154 10.39 -10.59 -13.68
CA LYS A 154 10.84 -9.49 -14.53
C LYS A 154 9.80 -8.36 -14.54
N GLY A 155 10.23 -7.11 -14.58
CA GLY A 155 9.35 -5.93 -14.65
C GLY A 155 9.15 -5.23 -13.30
N LEU A 156 8.25 -4.26 -13.26
CA LEU A 156 7.89 -3.51 -12.05
C LEU A 156 7.21 -4.43 -11.03
N LYS A 157 7.66 -4.35 -9.77
CA LYS A 157 7.12 -5.10 -8.64
C LYS A 157 6.60 -4.12 -7.60
N VAL A 158 5.31 -3.80 -7.65
CA VAL A 158 4.65 -3.04 -6.59
C VAL A 158 3.88 -4.02 -5.72
N TYR A 159 4.30 -4.15 -4.47
CA TYR A 159 3.59 -4.95 -3.47
C TYR A 159 2.62 -4.06 -2.71
N ASN A 160 1.39 -4.52 -2.52
CA ASN A 160 0.40 -3.89 -1.66
C ASN A 160 0.24 -4.68 -0.36
N PHE A 161 0.30 -3.98 0.76
CA PHE A 161 0.07 -4.56 2.08
C PHE A 161 -0.90 -3.68 2.87
N HIS A 162 -1.58 -4.26 3.84
CA HIS A 162 -2.38 -3.52 4.80
C HIS A 162 -1.73 -3.65 6.20
N PRO A 163 -1.51 -2.54 6.93
CA PRO A 163 -0.85 -2.56 8.23
C PRO A 163 -1.47 -3.54 9.23
N ILE A 164 -2.80 -3.68 9.20
CA ILE A 164 -3.52 -4.61 10.07
C ILE A 164 -3.10 -6.07 9.85
N HIS A 165 -2.91 -6.50 8.60
CA HIS A 165 -2.54 -7.88 8.28
C HIS A 165 -1.09 -8.16 8.64
N ILE A 166 -0.21 -7.17 8.45
CA ILE A 166 1.17 -7.24 8.92
C ILE A 166 1.19 -7.36 10.46
N PHE A 167 0.46 -6.51 11.17
CA PHE A 167 0.47 -6.43 12.65
C PHE A 167 -0.18 -7.64 13.33
N LEU A 168 -1.28 -8.14 12.79
CA LEU A 168 -1.95 -9.34 13.30
C LEU A 168 -1.27 -10.65 12.85
N ASN A 169 -0.36 -10.56 11.87
CA ASN A 169 0.19 -11.71 11.15
C ASN A 169 -0.90 -12.57 10.50
N THR A 170 -1.88 -11.93 9.87
CA THR A 170 -3.09 -12.62 9.38
C THR A 170 -2.73 -13.84 8.52
N PRO A 171 -3.16 -15.06 8.91
CA PRO A 171 -2.93 -16.26 8.10
C PRO A 171 -4.09 -16.57 7.15
N THR A 172 -5.32 -16.20 7.54
CA THR A 172 -6.56 -16.51 6.80
C THR A 172 -7.61 -15.42 7.01
N GLU A 173 -8.61 -15.38 6.14
CA GLU A 173 -9.73 -14.43 6.27
C GLU A 173 -10.51 -14.67 7.56
N LYS A 174 -10.77 -15.94 7.89
CA LYS A 174 -11.44 -16.34 9.13
C LYS A 174 -10.74 -15.75 10.36
N TYR A 175 -9.42 -15.87 10.45
CA TYR A 175 -8.67 -15.34 11.58
C TYR A 175 -8.75 -13.82 11.69
N TYR A 176 -8.74 -13.12 10.54
CA TYR A 176 -8.95 -11.69 10.52
C TYR A 176 -10.35 -11.31 11.01
N LEU A 177 -11.40 -11.97 10.51
CA LEU A 177 -12.79 -11.69 10.91
C LEU A 177 -13.03 -11.92 12.41
N GLU A 178 -12.44 -12.98 12.97
CA GLU A 178 -12.49 -13.29 14.41
C GLU A 178 -11.86 -12.17 15.26
N ASN A 179 -10.85 -11.48 14.74
CA ASN A 179 -10.12 -10.43 15.46
C ASN A 179 -10.50 -8.99 15.06
N LYS A 180 -11.25 -8.81 13.97
CA LYS A 180 -11.57 -7.50 13.38
C LYS A 180 -12.31 -6.57 14.35
N HIS A 181 -13.06 -7.10 15.29
CA HIS A 181 -13.73 -6.29 16.32
C HIS A 181 -12.75 -5.50 17.21
N ASN A 182 -11.48 -5.94 17.29
CA ASN A 182 -10.41 -5.26 18.01
C ASN A 182 -9.55 -4.36 17.11
N TYR A 183 -9.99 -4.00 15.89
CA TYR A 183 -9.17 -3.28 14.89
C TYR A 183 -8.45 -2.05 15.46
N GLN A 184 -9.11 -1.30 16.36
CA GLN A 184 -8.57 -0.08 16.98
C GLN A 184 -7.86 -0.31 18.33
N ASN A 185 -7.81 -1.55 18.81
CA ASN A 185 -7.18 -1.94 20.08
C ASN A 185 -5.90 -2.73 19.80
N ASP A 186 -4.82 -2.01 19.52
CA ASP A 186 -3.49 -2.56 19.19
C ASP A 186 -2.96 -3.50 20.29
N LYS A 187 -3.25 -3.21 21.56
CA LYS A 187 -2.84 -4.05 22.69
C LYS A 187 -3.48 -5.43 22.64
N GLU A 188 -4.76 -5.49 22.29
CA GLU A 188 -5.48 -6.76 22.18
C GLU A 188 -5.09 -7.52 20.91
N LEU A 189 -4.98 -6.81 19.78
CA LEU A 189 -4.47 -7.41 18.54
C LEU A 189 -3.06 -7.98 18.70
N LYS A 190 -2.20 -7.34 19.48
CA LYS A 190 -0.84 -7.82 19.75
C LYS A 190 -0.83 -9.13 20.53
N LYS A 191 -1.76 -9.34 21.46
CA LYS A 191 -1.91 -10.63 22.18
C LYS A 191 -2.41 -11.73 21.23
N ASN A 192 -3.27 -11.35 20.29
CA ASN A 192 -3.83 -12.24 19.30
C ASN A 192 -3.03 -12.22 17.97
N ARG A 193 -1.76 -11.82 18.01
CA ARG A 193 -0.90 -11.93 16.83
C ARG A 193 -0.66 -13.41 16.55
N PHE A 194 -0.94 -13.85 15.33
CA PHE A 194 -0.73 -15.25 14.95
C PHE A 194 0.75 -15.63 15.03
N GLU A 195 1.06 -16.76 15.67
CA GLU A 195 2.45 -17.21 15.89
C GLU A 195 3.06 -17.96 14.69
N GLY A 196 2.23 -18.48 13.78
CA GLY A 196 2.67 -19.24 12.62
C GLY A 196 3.02 -18.37 11.41
N PHE A 197 2.99 -18.98 10.23
CA PHE A 197 3.19 -18.25 8.98
C PHE A 197 1.91 -17.48 8.60
N GLY A 198 2.06 -16.17 8.42
CA GLY A 198 1.01 -15.27 7.93
C GLY A 198 1.61 -14.02 7.28
N VAL A 199 0.76 -13.05 6.97
CA VAL A 199 1.16 -11.83 6.22
C VAL A 199 2.32 -11.09 6.88
N GLY A 200 2.34 -10.98 8.20
CA GLY A 200 3.41 -10.30 8.93
C GLY A 200 4.77 -11.00 8.77
N THR A 201 4.79 -12.32 8.88
CA THR A 201 6.02 -13.10 8.64
C THR A 201 6.45 -13.07 7.17
N TYR A 202 5.50 -13.09 6.24
CA TYR A 202 5.79 -12.97 4.81
C TYR A 202 6.38 -11.59 4.47
N PHE A 203 5.80 -10.53 5.00
CA PHE A 203 6.31 -9.17 4.87
C PHE A 203 7.76 -9.07 5.33
N GLU A 204 8.06 -9.54 6.56
CA GLU A 204 9.44 -9.60 7.05
C GLU A 204 10.38 -10.42 6.15
N ASN A 205 9.90 -11.53 5.57
CA ASN A 205 10.69 -12.35 4.66
C ASN A 205 11.03 -11.60 3.37
N ILE A 206 10.09 -10.82 2.82
CA ILE A 206 10.38 -9.93 1.69
C ILE A 206 11.45 -8.91 2.06
N LEU A 207 11.32 -8.22 3.19
CA LEU A 207 12.30 -7.20 3.59
C LEU A 207 13.69 -7.82 3.80
N LYS A 208 13.75 -9.00 4.45
CA LYS A 208 14.99 -9.77 4.65
C LYS A 208 15.64 -10.15 3.32
N GLU A 209 14.87 -10.64 2.36
CA GLU A 209 15.39 -11.05 1.05
C GLU A 209 15.83 -9.85 0.19
N ILE A 210 15.09 -8.74 0.21
CA ILE A 210 15.51 -7.47 -0.42
C ILE A 210 16.87 -7.05 0.14
N ASN A 211 17.01 -7.01 1.46
CA ASN A 211 18.25 -6.60 2.11
C ASN A 211 19.41 -7.57 1.84
N LYS A 212 19.16 -8.89 1.90
CA LYS A 212 20.16 -9.94 1.62
C LYS A 212 20.67 -9.88 0.18
N GLN A 213 19.78 -9.60 -0.77
CA GLN A 213 20.11 -9.44 -2.19
C GLN A 213 20.62 -8.04 -2.53
N LYS A 214 20.65 -7.11 -1.56
CA LYS A 214 21.04 -5.70 -1.73
C LYS A 214 20.25 -4.99 -2.83
N LEU A 215 18.95 -5.24 -2.87
CA LEU A 215 18.03 -4.64 -3.83
C LEU A 215 17.54 -3.29 -3.31
N ASP A 216 17.44 -2.31 -4.21
CA ASP A 216 16.87 -1.01 -3.88
C ASP A 216 15.33 -1.03 -3.93
N THR A 217 14.73 -0.26 -3.03
CA THR A 217 13.29 0.05 -3.04
C THR A 217 13.08 1.51 -3.43
N TYR A 218 11.98 1.76 -4.15
CA TYR A 218 11.67 3.07 -4.73
C TYR A 218 10.36 3.59 -4.17
N LEU A 219 10.23 4.91 -4.08
CA LEU A 219 8.94 5.56 -3.86
C LEU A 219 8.16 5.54 -5.17
N MET A 220 6.84 5.45 -5.10
CA MET A 220 5.97 5.45 -6.28
C MET A 220 6.11 6.78 -7.06
N LYS A 221 6.29 7.92 -6.39
CA LYS A 221 6.63 9.21 -7.04
C LYS A 221 7.96 9.19 -7.81
N ASP A 222 8.89 8.30 -7.48
CA ASP A 222 10.19 8.16 -8.18
C ASP A 222 10.06 7.35 -9.48
N LEU A 223 8.86 6.78 -9.74
CA LEU A 223 8.57 6.04 -10.95
C LEU A 223 8.01 6.92 -12.07
N ILE A 224 7.44 8.06 -11.69
CA ILE A 224 6.93 9.07 -12.60
C ILE A 224 8.03 10.13 -12.76
N ASN A 225 8.21 10.68 -13.95
CA ASN A 225 9.32 11.57 -14.32
C ASN A 225 10.63 10.87 -14.78
N GLU A 226 10.52 9.93 -15.73
CA GLU A 226 11.45 9.89 -16.88
C GLU A 226 10.70 10.43 -18.11
#